data_AF-A0A3B1DI37-F1
#
_entry.id   AF-A0A3B1DI37-F1
#
_cell.length_a   1.000
_cell.length_b   1.000
_cell.length_c   1.000
_cell.angle_alpha   90.00
_cell.angle_beta   90.00
_cell.angle_gamma   90.00
#
_symmetry.space_group_name_H-M   'P 1'
#
loop_
_entity.id
_entity.type
_entity.pdbx_description
1 polymer ?
#
loop_
_entity_poly.entity_id
_entity_poly.type
_entity_poly.pdbx_seq_one_letter_code
_entity_poly.pdbx_strand_id
1 'polypeptide(L)'
;MSLCLHHIERQRGGTIVAVLMLLVIGIIIVASVLVTADAARATSHAEAQRTQARSLGWSGVQALMAELARQREDLLDGQAPNITTEWNLYTLDDGTRGVVRLIDLEPEGVGIIASENAKLDINTATAEMLALVPGLDRVVAEKIVEARQRNPFTSVEQLLGIEGVSPELLYGVASDSMRQPTLDTEASGLLSGTADSRGVLPFLTVFSFDPNVQVGLDGNTDSRGNLRVNLDQEWSDELERAIADRFDQATADFVRGIMEAGQSFATDSELVGLLVTNNMPAEQWAMVLDVFTTTDDQFLRGRVDVNAAPREVLACLPGISPEKAEAIVAAREGLDASMRRSPTWLVVEGVLTPEEFAEAADWVTTRSMQWRARLEVGLEAGEPFGGFEDSVPMSLDDLAGSWDEPEGGSRLTSRIVLETVIDLGSTRPRVAYLREVTLFEPIFAMHLATAEAEAEERLFDPFEGLPDLEAMEESFASELPDEDTFLSEFGDLDSGFGEPFGESLDDRLDDEEMLDGAFDESGELEPEGQQ
;
A
#
# COMPACT_ATOMS: atom_id res chain seq x y z
N MET A 1 55.02 -1.74 -73.72
CA MET A 1 55.20 -0.83 -72.57
C MET A 1 53.87 -0.30 -72.01
N SER A 2 52.90 0.08 -72.86
CA SER A 2 51.59 0.62 -72.40
C SER A 2 50.71 -0.38 -71.60
N LEU A 3 50.76 -1.68 -71.90
CA LEU A 3 50.01 -2.73 -71.17
C LEU A 3 50.58 -3.06 -69.78
N CYS A 4 51.86 -2.75 -69.53
CA CYS A 4 52.51 -3.03 -68.25
C CYS A 4 52.27 -1.91 -67.22
N LEU A 5 52.17 -0.65 -67.67
CA LEU A 5 51.79 0.49 -66.84
C LEU A 5 50.34 0.40 -66.34
N HIS A 6 49.40 -0.06 -67.18
CA HIS A 6 47.99 -0.17 -66.81
C HIS A 6 47.71 -1.25 -65.74
N HIS A 7 48.54 -2.31 -65.69
CA HIS A 7 48.43 -3.34 -64.67
C HIS A 7 49.01 -2.89 -63.31
N ILE A 8 50.07 -2.08 -63.33
CA ILE A 8 50.70 -1.51 -62.13
C ILE A 8 49.79 -0.43 -61.50
N GLU A 9 49.11 0.39 -62.30
CA GLU A 9 48.15 1.39 -61.80
C GLU A 9 46.91 0.75 -61.16
N ARG A 10 46.36 -0.33 -61.73
CA ARG A 10 45.24 -1.09 -61.12
C ARG A 10 45.62 -1.75 -59.80
N GLN A 11 46.83 -2.32 -59.70
CA GLN A 11 47.29 -2.94 -58.45
C GLN A 11 47.52 -1.89 -57.35
N ARG A 12 48.09 -0.72 -57.68
CA ARG A 12 48.28 0.38 -56.71
C ARG A 12 46.95 0.96 -56.21
N GLY A 13 45.96 1.10 -57.09
CA GLY A 13 44.60 1.52 -56.70
C GLY A 13 43.93 0.53 -55.75
N GLY A 14 44.05 -0.78 -56.03
CA GLY A 14 43.52 -1.83 -55.15
C GLY A 14 44.18 -1.87 -53.77
N THR A 15 45.50 -1.68 -53.70
CA THR A 15 46.22 -1.61 -52.42
C THR A 15 45.82 -0.40 -51.59
N ILE A 16 45.64 0.78 -52.20
CA ILE A 16 45.21 1.98 -51.47
C ILE A 16 43.79 1.80 -50.91
N VAL A 17 42.85 1.26 -51.71
CA VAL A 17 41.48 1.00 -51.23
C VAL A 17 41.49 -0.04 -50.10
N ALA A 18 42.28 -1.12 -50.21
CA ALA A 18 42.38 -2.12 -49.16
C ALA A 18 42.97 -1.55 -47.85
N VAL A 19 44.01 -0.70 -47.94
CA VAL A 19 44.59 -0.02 -46.77
C VAL A 19 43.59 0.95 -46.16
N LEU A 20 42.86 1.72 -46.97
CA LEU A 20 41.86 2.66 -46.47
C LEU A 20 40.67 1.93 -45.82
N MET A 21 40.23 0.81 -46.39
CA MET A 21 39.21 -0.04 -45.79
C MET A 21 39.66 -0.63 -44.45
N LEU A 22 40.91 -1.11 -44.36
CA LEU A 22 41.49 -1.58 -43.09
C LEU A 22 41.59 -0.45 -42.05
N LEU A 23 41.92 0.76 -42.48
CA LEU A 23 42.02 1.92 -41.59
C LEU A 23 40.63 2.33 -41.07
N VAL A 24 39.62 2.35 -41.93
CA VAL A 24 38.22 2.61 -41.54
C VAL A 24 37.71 1.53 -40.59
N ILE A 25 37.93 0.24 -40.90
CA ILE A 25 37.57 -0.87 -40.01
C ILE A 25 38.29 -0.73 -38.66
N GLY A 26 39.57 -0.38 -38.66
CA GLY A 26 40.34 -0.12 -37.44
C GLY A 26 39.77 1.00 -36.59
N ILE A 27 39.36 2.13 -37.20
CA ILE A 27 38.71 3.24 -36.50
C ILE A 27 37.37 2.80 -35.92
N ILE A 28 36.55 2.05 -36.68
CA ILE A 28 35.25 1.57 -36.21
C ILE A 28 35.41 0.62 -35.01
N ILE A 29 36.39 -0.29 -35.05
CA ILE A 29 36.68 -1.20 -33.94
C ILE A 29 37.13 -0.40 -32.71
N VAL A 30 38.05 0.55 -32.86
CA VAL A 30 38.53 1.39 -31.74
C VAL A 30 37.38 2.23 -31.15
N ALA A 31 36.57 2.86 -32.00
CA ALA A 31 35.41 3.65 -31.55
C ALA A 31 34.39 2.77 -30.82
N SER A 32 34.10 1.56 -31.33
CA SER A 32 33.21 0.60 -30.69
C SER A 32 33.74 0.15 -29.32
N VAL A 33 35.04 -0.10 -29.19
CA VAL A 33 35.66 -0.47 -27.90
C VAL A 33 35.60 0.70 -26.92
N LEU A 34 35.81 1.95 -27.37
CA LEU A 34 35.72 3.12 -26.49
C LEU A 34 34.29 3.35 -25.99
N VAL A 35 33.30 3.29 -26.87
CA VAL A 35 31.88 3.45 -26.49
C VAL A 35 31.44 2.35 -25.52
N THR A 36 31.83 1.11 -25.76
CA THR A 36 31.50 0.01 -24.83
C THR A 36 32.23 0.13 -23.50
N ALA A 37 33.47 0.63 -23.47
CA ALA A 37 34.22 0.89 -22.24
C ALA A 37 33.60 2.03 -21.41
N ASP A 38 33.19 3.13 -22.04
CA ASP A 38 32.54 4.25 -21.35
C ASP A 38 31.15 3.86 -20.86
N ALA A 39 30.38 3.11 -21.65
CA ALA A 39 29.13 2.52 -21.21
C ALA A 39 29.34 1.59 -20.00
N ALA A 40 30.34 0.70 -20.04
CA ALA A 40 30.66 -0.18 -18.92
C ALA A 40 31.04 0.59 -17.65
N ARG A 41 31.85 1.65 -17.77
CA ARG A 41 32.20 2.53 -16.65
C ARG A 41 30.97 3.24 -16.07
N ALA A 42 30.13 3.81 -16.93
CA ALA A 42 28.91 4.49 -16.49
C ALA A 42 27.99 3.53 -15.72
N THR A 43 27.81 2.30 -16.22
CA THR A 43 27.04 1.25 -15.54
C THR A 43 27.66 0.88 -14.19
N SER A 44 28.97 0.63 -14.12
CA SER A 44 29.64 0.30 -12.85
C SER A 44 29.56 1.43 -11.82
N HIS A 45 29.68 2.68 -12.26
CA HIS A 45 29.48 3.83 -11.38
C HIS A 45 28.05 3.93 -10.86
N ALA A 46 27.05 3.75 -11.73
CA ALA A 46 25.64 3.75 -11.33
C ALA A 46 25.31 2.60 -10.36
N GLU A 47 25.86 1.40 -10.57
CA GLU A 47 25.71 0.25 -9.66
C GLU A 47 26.35 0.50 -8.30
N ALA A 48 27.56 1.07 -8.27
CA ALA A 48 28.24 1.42 -7.03
C ALA A 48 27.44 2.47 -6.24
N GLN A 49 26.94 3.50 -6.91
CA GLN A 49 26.10 4.54 -6.31
C GLN A 49 24.79 3.98 -5.75
N ARG A 50 24.10 3.10 -6.47
CA ARG A 50 22.88 2.43 -5.97
C ARG A 50 23.16 1.57 -4.74
N THR A 51 24.28 0.84 -4.74
CA THR A 51 24.69 0.01 -3.61
C THR A 51 25.01 0.85 -2.38
N GLN A 52 25.70 1.98 -2.58
CA GLN A 52 25.99 2.97 -1.55
C GLN A 52 24.71 3.59 -0.99
N ALA A 53 23.78 4.03 -1.85
CA ALA A 53 22.49 4.58 -1.44
C ALA A 53 21.67 3.58 -0.63
N ARG A 54 21.62 2.30 -1.03
CA ARG A 54 20.95 1.24 -0.26
C ARG A 54 21.59 1.00 1.10
N SER A 55 22.92 1.02 1.17
CA SER A 55 23.64 0.88 2.44
C SER A 55 23.40 2.07 3.37
N LEU A 56 23.35 3.27 2.81
CA LEU A 56 22.98 4.51 3.50
C LEU A 56 21.54 4.41 4.01
N GLY A 57 20.61 3.90 3.20
CA GLY A 57 19.22 3.74 3.56
C GLY A 57 19.02 2.72 4.68
N TRP A 58 19.74 1.60 4.63
CA TRP A 58 19.75 0.63 5.73
C TRP A 58 20.29 1.25 7.03
N SER A 59 21.33 2.07 6.94
CA SER A 59 21.85 2.81 8.11
C SER A 59 20.81 3.80 8.67
N GLY A 60 20.04 4.46 7.80
CA GLY A 60 18.90 5.31 8.17
C GLY A 60 17.79 4.54 8.88
N VAL A 61 17.39 3.38 8.35
CA VAL A 61 16.40 2.49 8.98
C VAL A 61 16.87 2.04 10.37
N GLN A 62 18.16 1.70 10.50
CA GLN A 62 18.75 1.35 11.80
C GLN A 62 18.75 2.52 12.79
N ALA A 63 19.02 3.75 12.33
CA ALA A 63 18.97 4.95 13.15
C ALA A 63 17.55 5.21 13.68
N LEU A 64 16.55 5.16 12.80
CA LEU A 64 15.13 5.27 13.17
C LEU A 64 14.73 4.19 14.19
N MET A 65 15.08 2.93 13.91
CA MET A 65 14.79 1.81 14.81
C MET A 65 15.42 1.99 16.19
N ALA A 66 16.66 2.49 16.26
CA ALA A 66 17.35 2.76 17.52
C ALA A 66 16.71 3.93 18.30
N GLU A 67 16.24 4.97 17.62
CA GLU A 67 15.55 6.10 18.24
C GLU A 67 14.19 5.70 18.82
N LEU A 68 13.41 4.92 18.08
CA LEU A 68 12.17 4.33 18.55
C LEU A 68 12.39 3.36 19.72
N ALA A 69 13.41 2.51 19.65
CA ALA A 69 13.72 1.55 20.72
C ALA A 69 14.08 2.23 22.05
N ARG A 70 14.72 3.41 22.02
CA ARG A 70 15.01 4.20 23.23
C ARG A 70 13.75 4.75 23.90
N GLN A 71 12.68 4.95 23.14
CA GLN A 71 11.40 5.50 23.59
C GLN A 71 10.35 4.41 23.89
N ARG A 72 10.76 3.13 23.89
CA ARG A 72 9.85 2.00 24.09
C ARG A 72 8.89 2.18 25.27
N GLU A 73 9.39 2.64 26.40
CA GLU A 73 8.59 2.82 27.61
C GLU A 73 7.51 3.89 27.40
N ASP A 74 7.85 5.02 26.80
CA ASP A 74 6.89 6.08 26.49
C ASP A 74 5.83 5.59 25.48
N LEU A 75 6.25 4.79 24.49
CA LEU A 75 5.34 4.15 23.53
C LEU A 75 4.38 3.16 24.20
N LEU A 76 4.86 2.39 25.19
CA LEU A 76 4.00 1.49 25.99
C LEU A 76 2.97 2.25 26.82
N ASP A 77 3.23 3.52 27.16
CA ASP A 77 2.29 4.45 27.80
C ASP A 77 1.38 5.18 26.79
N GLY A 78 1.43 4.82 25.51
CA GLY A 78 0.58 5.42 24.47
C GLY A 78 1.04 6.79 23.99
N GLN A 79 2.28 7.19 24.27
CA GLN A 79 2.84 8.44 23.77
C GLN A 79 3.24 8.31 22.29
N ALA A 80 3.12 9.40 21.53
CA ALA A 80 3.68 9.49 20.19
C ALA A 80 5.21 9.61 20.25
N PRO A 81 5.96 9.00 19.32
CA PRO A 81 7.40 9.08 19.29
C PRO A 81 7.87 10.47 18.87
N ASN A 82 8.96 10.93 19.47
CA ASN A 82 9.71 12.09 19.02
C ASN A 82 10.88 11.62 18.15
N ILE A 83 10.88 11.98 16.86
CA ILE A 83 11.81 11.43 15.87
C ILE A 83 12.61 12.52 15.18
N THR A 84 13.89 12.24 14.92
CA THR A 84 14.77 13.09 14.11
C THR A 84 14.32 13.08 12.64
N THR A 85 14.19 14.25 12.02
CA THR A 85 13.71 14.37 10.64
C THR A 85 14.81 14.24 9.58
N GLU A 86 16.06 14.56 9.92
CA GLU A 86 17.21 14.44 9.03
C GLU A 86 18.44 13.91 9.77
N TRP A 87 19.12 12.93 9.18
CA TRP A 87 20.43 12.44 9.60
C TRP A 87 21.48 12.71 8.53
N ASN A 88 22.57 13.36 8.92
CA ASN A 88 23.82 13.36 8.17
C ASN A 88 24.70 12.21 8.70
N LEU A 89 24.80 11.12 7.93
CA LEU A 89 25.48 9.89 8.35
C LEU A 89 27.00 9.97 8.16
N TYR A 90 27.46 10.69 7.14
CA TYR A 90 28.87 11.01 6.93
C TYR A 90 29.05 12.20 5.99
N THR A 91 30.21 12.83 6.07
CA THR A 91 30.64 13.90 5.16
C THR A 91 31.99 13.53 4.56
N LEU A 92 32.10 13.61 3.25
CA LEU A 92 33.34 13.38 2.50
C LEU A 92 34.22 14.64 2.49
N ASP A 93 35.49 14.48 2.12
CA ASP A 93 36.46 15.58 2.07
C ASP A 93 36.07 16.68 1.07
N ASP A 94 35.30 16.33 0.04
CA ASP A 94 34.75 17.28 -0.95
C ASP A 94 33.48 18.00 -0.49
N GLY A 95 33.02 17.75 0.75
CA GLY A 95 31.81 18.32 1.33
C GLY A 95 30.54 17.53 1.04
N THR A 96 30.58 16.49 0.20
CA THR A 96 29.41 15.65 -0.09
C THR A 96 28.94 14.93 1.18
N ARG A 97 27.65 14.99 1.46
CA ARG A 97 27.02 14.39 2.64
C ARG A 97 26.16 13.20 2.26
N GLY A 98 26.26 12.11 3.02
CA GLY A 98 25.30 11.02 2.99
C GLY A 98 24.12 11.35 3.89
N VAL A 99 22.96 11.65 3.31
CA VAL A 99 21.80 12.18 4.04
C VAL A 99 20.63 11.19 3.99
N VAL A 100 19.91 11.12 5.11
CA VAL A 100 18.63 10.43 5.24
C VAL A 100 17.62 11.41 5.81
N ARG A 101 16.47 11.57 5.16
CA ARG A 101 15.36 12.43 5.58
C ARG A 101 14.10 11.61 5.76
N LEU A 102 13.33 11.89 6.80
CA LEU A 102 11.95 11.44 6.86
C LEU A 102 11.09 12.36 6.01
N ILE A 103 10.25 11.76 5.18
CA ILE A 103 9.28 12.46 4.34
C ILE A 103 7.87 12.02 4.72
N ASP A 104 6.90 12.85 4.40
CA ASP A 104 5.50 12.54 4.70
C ASP A 104 5.04 11.27 3.98
N LEU A 105 4.22 10.49 4.69
CA LEU A 105 3.67 9.24 4.18
C LEU A 105 2.57 9.50 3.14
N GLU A 106 1.86 10.62 3.28
CA GLU A 106 0.77 11.04 2.42
C GLU A 106 0.90 12.53 2.05
N PRO A 107 0.51 12.92 0.82
CA PRO A 107 0.58 14.31 0.36
C PRO A 107 -0.22 15.30 1.22
N GLU A 108 -1.24 14.83 1.94
CA GLU A 108 -2.12 15.66 2.77
C GLU A 108 -1.66 15.82 4.24
N GLY A 109 -0.43 15.41 4.58
CA GLY A 109 0.19 15.78 5.86
C GLY A 109 -0.18 14.89 7.05
N VAL A 110 -0.33 13.57 6.83
CA VAL A 110 -0.49 12.56 7.91
C VAL A 110 0.76 12.46 8.82
N GLY A 111 1.80 13.23 8.51
CA GLY A 111 3.04 13.34 9.26
C GLY A 111 4.11 12.37 8.78
N ILE A 112 5.32 12.61 9.28
CA ILE A 112 6.55 11.88 8.94
C ILE A 112 6.61 10.45 9.48
N ILE A 113 5.71 10.10 10.41
CA ILE A 113 5.62 8.77 11.02
C ILE A 113 4.17 8.47 11.38
N ALA A 114 3.70 7.26 11.06
CA ALA A 114 2.32 6.84 11.32
C ALA A 114 2.27 5.63 12.26
N SER A 115 1.28 5.65 13.16
CA SER A 115 0.90 4.51 14.00
C SER A 115 0.16 3.48 13.15
N GLU A 116 0.57 2.21 13.19
CA GLU A 116 -0.18 1.15 12.50
C GLU A 116 -1.40 0.70 13.32
N ASN A 117 -1.39 0.84 14.66
CA ASN A 117 -2.61 0.62 15.45
C ASN A 117 -3.63 1.74 15.27
N ALA A 118 -3.29 2.87 14.64
CA ALA A 118 -4.30 3.86 14.24
C ALA A 118 -5.20 3.36 13.08
N LYS A 119 -4.88 2.21 12.48
CA LYS A 119 -5.54 1.65 11.29
C LYS A 119 -6.25 0.35 11.63
N LEU A 120 -7.17 -0.07 10.76
CA LEU A 120 -7.90 -1.32 10.88
C LEU A 120 -7.09 -2.49 10.30
N ASP A 121 -6.89 -3.55 11.10
CA ASP A 121 -6.17 -4.74 10.64
C ASP A 121 -7.05 -5.66 9.79
N ILE A 122 -6.69 -5.82 8.52
CA ILE A 122 -7.44 -6.63 7.55
C ILE A 122 -7.42 -8.13 7.85
N ASN A 123 -6.51 -8.60 8.70
CA ASN A 123 -6.43 -10.01 9.08
C ASN A 123 -7.35 -10.37 10.25
N THR A 124 -7.81 -9.39 11.02
CA THR A 124 -8.65 -9.62 12.22
C THR A 124 -10.04 -8.99 12.10
N ALA A 125 -10.17 -7.83 11.45
CA ALA A 125 -11.44 -7.10 11.33
C ALA A 125 -12.57 -7.96 10.76
N THR A 126 -13.80 -7.81 11.23
CA THR A 126 -14.93 -8.57 10.67
C THR A 126 -15.33 -8.03 9.30
N ALA A 127 -16.16 -8.78 8.55
CA ALA A 127 -16.67 -8.31 7.27
C ALA A 127 -17.51 -7.04 7.43
N GLU A 128 -18.25 -6.92 8.55
CA GLU A 128 -19.03 -5.73 8.90
C GLU A 128 -18.12 -4.52 9.14
N MET A 129 -17.03 -4.69 9.88
CA MET A 129 -16.06 -3.60 10.12
C MET A 129 -15.42 -3.15 8.81
N LEU A 130 -14.99 -4.09 7.97
CA LEU A 130 -14.39 -3.79 6.67
C LEU A 130 -15.36 -3.07 5.75
N ALA A 131 -16.62 -3.47 5.72
CA ALA A 131 -17.65 -2.83 4.89
C ALA A 131 -17.98 -1.38 5.31
N LEU A 132 -17.51 -0.92 6.47
CA LEU A 132 -17.64 0.46 6.93
C LEU A 132 -16.44 1.34 6.52
N VAL A 133 -15.35 0.74 6.01
CA VAL A 133 -14.19 1.49 5.52
C VAL A 133 -14.59 2.28 4.28
N PRO A 134 -14.28 3.60 4.20
CA PRO A 134 -14.64 4.42 3.05
C PRO A 134 -14.17 3.80 1.72
N GLY A 135 -15.10 3.57 0.80
CA GLY A 135 -14.83 2.98 -0.51
C GLY A 135 -14.91 1.44 -0.56
N LEU A 136 -14.91 0.75 0.58
CA LEU A 136 -15.01 -0.71 0.61
C LEU A 136 -16.46 -1.16 0.78
N ASP A 137 -16.96 -1.97 -0.15
CA ASP A 137 -18.30 -2.53 -0.04
C ASP A 137 -18.32 -3.88 0.70
N ARG A 138 -19.53 -4.34 1.04
CA ARG A 138 -19.74 -5.62 1.73
C ARG A 138 -19.24 -6.83 0.94
N VAL A 139 -19.37 -6.81 -0.39
CA VAL A 139 -18.99 -7.93 -1.25
C VAL A 139 -17.46 -8.11 -1.23
N VAL A 140 -16.73 -7.01 -1.37
CA VAL A 140 -15.26 -7.02 -1.29
C VAL A 140 -14.82 -7.38 0.13
N ALA A 141 -15.47 -6.84 1.17
CA ALA A 141 -15.17 -7.20 2.56
C ALA A 141 -15.30 -8.71 2.82
N GLU A 142 -16.38 -9.35 2.35
CA GLU A 142 -16.57 -10.80 2.46
C GLU A 142 -15.48 -11.58 1.72
N LYS A 143 -15.06 -11.13 0.53
CA LYS A 143 -13.96 -11.74 -0.22
C LYS A 143 -12.61 -11.60 0.49
N ILE A 144 -12.35 -10.48 1.16
CA ILE A 144 -11.13 -10.27 1.97
C ILE A 144 -11.09 -11.28 3.12
N VAL A 145 -12.21 -11.43 3.84
CA VAL A 145 -12.32 -12.40 4.95
C VAL A 145 -12.15 -13.83 4.46
N GLU A 146 -12.71 -14.19 3.30
CA GLU A 146 -12.51 -15.50 2.69
C GLU A 146 -11.05 -15.74 2.28
N ALA A 147 -10.41 -14.74 1.66
CA ALA A 147 -9.03 -14.86 1.19
C ALA A 147 -8.04 -15.06 2.35
N ARG A 148 -8.18 -14.30 3.45
CA ARG A 148 -7.28 -14.42 4.62
C ARG A 148 -7.40 -15.76 5.35
N GLN A 149 -8.55 -16.44 5.28
CA GLN A 149 -8.72 -17.77 5.86
C GLN A 149 -7.84 -18.81 5.15
N ARG A 150 -7.57 -18.63 3.85
CA ARG A 150 -6.69 -19.49 3.07
C ARG A 150 -5.22 -19.12 3.30
N ASN A 151 -4.92 -17.83 3.26
CA ASN A 151 -3.58 -17.31 3.52
C ASN A 151 -3.68 -15.89 4.09
N PRO A 152 -3.25 -15.66 5.35
CA PRO A 152 -3.23 -14.32 5.93
C PRO A 152 -2.40 -13.35 5.09
N PHE A 153 -2.86 -12.10 5.02
CA PHE A 153 -2.18 -11.06 4.27
C PHE A 153 -0.89 -10.63 4.97
N THR A 154 0.19 -10.51 4.21
CA THR A 154 1.49 -10.02 4.69
C THR A 154 1.76 -8.57 4.30
N SER A 155 0.94 -8.00 3.43
CA SER A 155 0.92 -6.58 3.07
C SER A 155 -0.48 -6.18 2.59
N VAL A 156 -0.82 -4.90 2.72
CA VAL A 156 -2.14 -4.40 2.29
C VAL A 156 -2.27 -4.43 0.77
N GLU A 157 -1.17 -4.31 0.04
CA GLU A 157 -1.13 -4.34 -1.43
C GLU A 157 -1.56 -5.70 -2.02
N GLN A 158 -1.53 -6.77 -1.23
CA GLN A 158 -2.08 -8.06 -1.64
C GLN A 158 -3.60 -8.01 -1.88
N LEU A 159 -4.28 -6.96 -1.41
CA LEU A 159 -5.68 -6.70 -1.74
C LEU A 159 -5.90 -6.51 -3.25
N LEU A 160 -4.89 -6.09 -4.04
CA LEU A 160 -5.00 -6.03 -5.50
C LEU A 160 -5.26 -7.40 -6.16
N GLY A 161 -5.00 -8.49 -5.45
CA GLY A 161 -5.36 -9.84 -5.90
C GLY A 161 -6.82 -10.21 -5.64
N ILE A 162 -7.59 -9.38 -4.93
CA ILE A 162 -8.99 -9.61 -4.60
C ILE A 162 -9.86 -9.00 -5.71
N GLU A 163 -10.73 -9.82 -6.28
CA GLU A 163 -11.68 -9.37 -7.30
C GLU A 163 -12.62 -8.29 -6.74
N GLY A 164 -12.59 -7.10 -7.34
CA GLY A 164 -13.33 -5.92 -6.90
C GLY A 164 -12.45 -4.85 -6.25
N VAL A 165 -11.16 -5.13 -6.01
CA VAL A 165 -10.18 -4.14 -5.56
C VAL A 165 -9.37 -3.63 -6.74
N SER A 166 -9.54 -2.36 -7.10
CA SER A 166 -8.73 -1.70 -8.13
C SER A 166 -7.57 -0.90 -7.52
N PRO A 167 -6.54 -0.54 -8.32
CA PRO A 167 -5.50 0.40 -7.88
C PRO A 167 -6.06 1.74 -7.39
N GLU A 168 -7.11 2.26 -8.02
CA GLU A 168 -7.77 3.51 -7.65
C GLU A 168 -8.50 3.38 -6.31
N LEU A 169 -9.14 2.23 -6.05
CA LEU A 169 -9.72 1.96 -4.74
C LEU A 169 -8.63 1.88 -3.66
N LEU A 170 -7.54 1.18 -3.95
CA LEU A 170 -6.46 0.96 -2.98
C LEU A 170 -5.69 2.25 -2.65
N TYR A 171 -5.18 2.92 -3.68
CA TYR A 171 -4.27 4.05 -3.55
C TYR A 171 -4.94 5.41 -3.65
N GLY A 172 -6.21 5.44 -4.05
CA GLY A 172 -6.94 6.67 -4.31
C GLY A 172 -6.78 7.14 -5.76
N VAL A 173 -7.43 8.25 -6.07
CA VAL A 173 -7.23 8.97 -7.34
C VAL A 173 -6.15 10.02 -7.10
N ALA A 174 -5.20 10.17 -8.03
CA ALA A 174 -4.14 11.16 -7.88
C ALA A 174 -4.77 12.54 -7.62
N SER A 175 -4.42 13.16 -6.50
CA SER A 175 -4.86 14.49 -6.13
C SER A 175 -4.47 15.50 -7.22
N ASP A 176 -5.25 16.57 -7.38
CA ASP A 176 -5.04 17.64 -8.37
C ASP A 176 -3.63 18.24 -8.37
N SER A 177 -2.84 18.06 -7.31
CA SER A 177 -1.40 18.38 -7.26
C SER A 177 -0.54 17.62 -8.26
N MET A 178 -1.05 16.55 -8.88
CA MET A 178 -0.39 15.81 -9.96
C MET A 178 -0.85 16.26 -11.36
N ARG A 179 -1.89 17.10 -11.47
CA ARG A 179 -2.30 17.69 -12.75
C ARG A 179 -1.37 18.85 -13.07
N GLN A 180 -0.64 18.77 -14.18
CA GLN A 180 -0.18 20.00 -14.82
C GLN A 180 -1.43 20.87 -15.06
N PRO A 181 -1.39 22.17 -14.74
CA PRO A 181 -2.53 23.04 -14.97
C PRO A 181 -2.74 23.16 -16.49
N THR A 182 -3.65 22.37 -17.04
CA THR A 182 -4.17 22.61 -18.39
C THR A 182 -5.15 23.76 -18.31
N LEU A 183 -5.18 24.61 -19.34
CA LEU A 183 -5.86 25.91 -19.33
C LEU A 183 -7.40 25.86 -19.30
N ASP A 184 -8.00 24.69 -19.05
CA ASP A 184 -9.43 24.46 -19.28
C ASP A 184 -10.22 24.03 -18.01
N THR A 185 -9.62 24.14 -16.82
CA THR A 185 -10.19 23.70 -15.51
C THR A 185 -11.34 24.58 -14.96
N GLU A 186 -12.21 25.14 -15.81
CA GLU A 186 -13.42 25.83 -15.34
C GLU A 186 -14.73 25.04 -15.58
N ALA A 187 -14.68 23.87 -16.23
CA ALA A 187 -15.88 23.11 -16.59
C ALA A 187 -16.20 21.89 -15.68
N SER A 188 -15.28 21.43 -14.83
CA SER A 188 -15.45 20.20 -14.03
C SER A 188 -15.78 20.46 -12.54
N GLY A 189 -16.59 21.49 -12.26
CA GLY A 189 -16.97 21.88 -10.89
C GLY A 189 -18.27 21.26 -10.36
N LEU A 190 -18.87 20.28 -11.06
CA LEU A 190 -20.26 19.87 -10.79
C LEU A 190 -20.48 18.38 -10.46
N LEU A 191 -19.41 17.57 -10.39
CA LEU A 191 -19.50 16.15 -9.98
C LEU A 191 -18.66 15.80 -8.74
N SER A 192 -18.15 16.77 -7.99
CA SER A 192 -17.47 16.49 -6.71
C SER A 192 -18.50 16.32 -5.58
N GLY A 193 -19.15 15.16 -5.58
CA GLY A 193 -19.88 14.65 -4.43
C GLY A 193 -18.99 13.68 -3.65
N THR A 194 -18.42 14.13 -2.52
CA THR A 194 -18.09 13.33 -1.32
C THR A 194 -17.31 12.01 -1.47
N ALA A 195 -16.57 11.79 -2.54
CA ALA A 195 -15.65 10.64 -2.62
C ALA A 195 -14.30 11.05 -2.02
N ASP A 196 -13.98 10.47 -0.86
CA ASP A 196 -12.65 10.58 -0.26
C ASP A 196 -11.60 10.09 -1.27
N SER A 197 -10.78 11.01 -1.78
CA SER A 197 -9.87 10.74 -2.90
C SER A 197 -8.64 9.93 -2.49
N ARG A 198 -8.48 9.65 -1.18
CA ARG A 198 -7.29 9.05 -0.56
C ARG A 198 -7.15 7.53 -0.70
N GLY A 199 -8.16 6.85 -1.24
CA GLY A 199 -8.20 5.38 -1.32
C GLY A 199 -8.31 4.70 0.04
N VAL A 200 -8.25 3.37 0.09
CA VAL A 200 -8.41 2.60 1.34
C VAL A 200 -7.10 2.38 2.10
N LEU A 201 -5.93 2.53 1.47
CA LEU A 201 -4.62 2.28 2.08
C LEU A 201 -4.37 3.03 3.41
N PRO A 202 -4.78 4.31 3.58
CA PRO A 202 -4.60 5.04 4.83
C PRO A 202 -5.31 4.42 6.04
N PHE A 203 -6.40 3.69 5.80
CA PHE A 203 -7.26 3.13 6.84
C PHE A 203 -6.92 1.69 7.23
N LEU A 204 -6.09 1.01 6.44
CA LEU A 204 -5.85 -0.42 6.55
C LEU A 204 -4.41 -0.76 6.94
N THR A 205 -4.24 -1.83 7.72
CA THR A 205 -2.93 -2.40 8.05
C THR A 205 -2.97 -3.92 8.09
N VAL A 206 -1.79 -4.53 8.13
CA VAL A 206 -1.55 -5.94 8.53
C VAL A 206 -0.66 -6.01 9.78
N PHE A 207 -0.38 -4.86 10.40
CA PHE A 207 0.60 -4.67 11.48
C PHE A 207 -0.05 -4.05 12.73
N SER A 208 -1.08 -4.70 13.27
CA SER A 208 -1.66 -4.33 14.57
C SER A 208 -1.31 -5.39 15.62
N PHE A 209 -0.27 -5.14 16.42
CA PHE A 209 0.19 -6.05 17.47
C PHE A 209 0.48 -5.30 18.78
N ASP A 210 -0.52 -5.24 19.65
CA ASP A 210 -0.36 -4.70 21.00
C ASP A 210 0.22 -5.80 21.93
N PRO A 211 1.41 -5.62 22.53
CA PRO A 211 1.96 -6.61 23.44
C PRO A 211 1.02 -6.80 24.64
N ASN A 212 0.77 -8.05 25.01
CA ASN A 212 -0.12 -8.43 26.11
C ASN A 212 0.55 -8.25 27.48
N VAL A 213 1.02 -7.03 27.72
CA VAL A 213 1.81 -6.63 28.89
C VAL A 213 1.20 -5.40 29.55
N GLN A 214 1.45 -5.30 30.85
CA GLN A 214 0.88 -4.27 31.69
C GLN A 214 1.65 -2.96 31.54
N VAL A 215 0.90 -1.87 31.58
CA VAL A 215 1.41 -0.51 31.62
C VAL A 215 1.85 -0.14 33.05
N GLY A 216 1.20 -0.75 34.06
CA GLY A 216 1.46 -0.52 35.47
C GLY A 216 0.65 0.65 36.01
N LEU A 217 -0.67 0.57 35.89
CA LEU A 217 -1.63 1.59 36.35
C LEU A 217 -1.89 1.48 37.87
N ASP A 218 -2.37 2.59 38.47
CA ASP A 218 -2.86 2.67 39.85
C ASP A 218 -1.98 2.04 40.94
N GLY A 219 -0.66 2.27 40.86
CA GLY A 219 0.31 1.80 41.85
C GLY A 219 0.93 0.44 41.52
N ASN A 220 0.49 -0.24 40.48
CA ASN A 220 1.09 -1.49 39.98
C ASN A 220 2.32 -1.26 39.09
N THR A 221 3.12 -0.21 39.36
CA THR A 221 4.29 0.14 38.55
C THR A 221 5.37 -0.95 38.57
N ASP A 222 5.51 -1.69 39.67
CA ASP A 222 6.43 -2.83 39.78
C ASP A 222 6.08 -3.98 38.83
N SER A 223 4.85 -3.97 38.32
CA SER A 223 4.33 -4.98 37.42
C SER A 223 4.37 -4.60 35.95
N ARG A 224 4.88 -3.41 35.64
CA ARG A 224 5.01 -2.90 34.28
C ARG A 224 5.83 -3.86 33.42
N GLY A 225 5.35 -4.11 32.20
CA GLY A 225 6.00 -5.00 31.25
C GLY A 225 5.83 -6.50 31.55
N ASN A 226 5.26 -6.87 32.70
CA ASN A 226 4.84 -8.25 32.94
C ASN A 226 3.65 -8.60 32.05
N LEU A 227 3.49 -9.88 31.74
CA LEU A 227 2.29 -10.37 31.05
C LEU A 227 1.04 -10.09 31.88
N ARG A 228 -0.09 -9.88 31.20
CA ARG A 228 -1.41 -9.84 31.82
C ARG A 228 -1.80 -11.23 32.34
N VAL A 229 -2.66 -11.24 33.35
CA VAL A 229 -3.18 -12.46 33.96
C VAL A 229 -4.36 -12.95 33.12
N ASN A 230 -4.20 -14.11 32.46
CA ASN A 230 -5.27 -14.71 31.67
C ASN A 230 -6.40 -15.24 32.58
N LEU A 231 -7.65 -14.87 32.29
CA LEU A 231 -8.84 -15.38 32.97
C LEU A 231 -9.56 -16.48 32.18
N ASP A 232 -9.28 -16.65 30.89
CA ASP A 232 -9.84 -17.73 30.05
C ASP A 232 -9.09 -19.06 30.27
N GLN A 233 -9.15 -19.57 31.49
CA GLN A 233 -8.52 -20.84 31.87
C GLN A 233 -9.21 -21.46 33.10
N GLU A 234 -8.90 -22.71 33.40
CA GLU A 234 -9.38 -23.34 34.63
C GLU A 234 -8.70 -22.72 35.87
N TRP A 235 -9.42 -22.68 37.00
CA TRP A 235 -8.87 -22.18 38.26
C TRP A 235 -7.66 -23.02 38.70
N SER A 236 -6.60 -22.35 39.17
CA SER A 236 -5.38 -23.00 39.65
C SER A 236 -4.72 -22.21 40.78
N ASP A 237 -3.88 -22.87 41.58
CA ASP A 237 -3.06 -22.23 42.62
C ASP A 237 -2.09 -21.17 42.04
N GLU A 238 -1.78 -21.26 40.75
CA GLU A 238 -0.97 -20.27 40.04
C GLU A 238 -1.76 -19.01 39.69
N LEU A 239 -2.98 -19.18 39.16
CA LEU A 239 -3.88 -18.07 38.92
C LEU A 239 -4.24 -17.35 40.23
N GLU A 240 -4.51 -18.09 41.30
CA GLU A 240 -4.79 -17.53 42.62
C GLU A 240 -3.64 -16.64 43.12
N ARG A 241 -2.40 -17.14 43.04
CA ARG A 241 -1.20 -16.36 43.40
C ARG A 241 -1.02 -15.15 42.50
N ALA A 242 -1.20 -15.32 41.19
CA ALA A 242 -1.05 -14.23 40.23
C ALA A 242 -2.03 -13.08 40.53
N ILE A 243 -3.29 -13.39 40.87
CA ILE A 243 -4.28 -12.38 41.25
C ILE A 243 -3.93 -11.73 42.59
N ALA A 244 -3.60 -12.56 43.60
CA ALA A 244 -3.29 -12.08 44.94
C ALA A 244 -2.04 -11.17 44.97
N ASP A 245 -1.05 -11.44 44.12
CA ASP A 245 0.17 -10.64 43.99
C ASP A 245 -0.10 -9.25 43.36
N ARG A 246 -1.16 -9.11 42.54
CA ARG A 246 -1.51 -7.83 41.88
C ARG A 246 -2.57 -7.02 42.58
N PHE A 247 -3.42 -7.70 43.35
CA PHE A 247 -4.47 -7.09 44.15
C PHE A 247 -4.29 -7.55 45.59
N ASP A 248 -5.11 -8.50 46.03
CA ASP A 248 -5.04 -9.16 47.32
C ASP A 248 -5.75 -10.51 47.27
N GLN A 249 -5.69 -11.25 48.37
CA GLN A 249 -6.35 -12.55 48.50
C GLN A 249 -7.89 -12.43 48.41
N ALA A 250 -8.49 -11.31 48.82
CA ALA A 250 -9.94 -11.15 48.79
C ALA A 250 -10.44 -11.02 47.34
N THR A 251 -9.71 -10.33 46.48
CA THR A 251 -9.97 -10.28 45.04
C THR A 251 -9.79 -11.66 44.41
N ALA A 252 -8.74 -12.40 44.78
CA ALA A 252 -8.55 -13.77 44.28
C ALA A 252 -9.74 -14.67 44.65
N ASP A 253 -10.18 -14.65 45.90
CA ASP A 253 -11.36 -15.41 46.36
C ASP A 253 -12.65 -14.99 45.63
N PHE A 254 -12.80 -13.70 45.32
CA PHE A 254 -13.93 -13.17 44.57
C PHE A 254 -13.94 -13.67 43.12
N VAL A 255 -12.81 -13.58 42.41
CA VAL A 255 -12.67 -14.07 41.03
C VAL A 255 -12.89 -15.58 40.98
N ARG A 256 -12.38 -16.34 41.96
CA ARG A 256 -12.68 -17.79 42.09
C ARG A 256 -14.17 -18.06 42.12
N GLY A 257 -14.92 -17.32 42.94
CA GLY A 257 -16.37 -17.47 43.04
C GLY A 257 -17.11 -17.18 41.73
N ILE A 258 -16.61 -16.22 40.93
CA ILE A 258 -17.15 -15.92 39.61
C ILE A 258 -16.88 -17.07 38.62
N MET A 259 -15.65 -17.60 38.61
CA MET A 259 -15.27 -18.71 37.72
C MET A 259 -16.00 -20.01 38.10
N GLU A 260 -16.11 -20.33 39.39
CA GLU A 260 -16.86 -21.50 39.88
C GLU A 260 -18.37 -21.41 39.61
N ALA A 261 -18.91 -20.19 39.48
CA ALA A 261 -20.28 -19.96 39.05
C ALA A 261 -20.50 -20.19 37.53
N GLY A 262 -19.44 -20.52 36.78
CA GLY A 262 -19.50 -20.83 35.36
C GLY A 262 -19.55 -19.60 34.46
N GLN A 263 -19.06 -18.45 34.93
CA GLN A 263 -18.90 -17.27 34.06
C GLN A 263 -17.81 -17.49 33.02
N SER A 264 -18.07 -17.00 31.81
CA SER A 264 -17.14 -17.03 30.68
C SER A 264 -16.23 -15.80 30.72
N PHE A 265 -14.97 -15.99 30.31
CA PHE A 265 -13.98 -14.94 30.14
C PHE A 265 -13.33 -15.06 28.76
N ALA A 266 -14.12 -15.32 27.71
CA ALA A 266 -13.57 -15.58 26.38
C ALA A 266 -13.10 -14.29 25.68
N THR A 267 -13.72 -13.14 26.01
CA THR A 267 -13.46 -11.85 25.36
C THR A 267 -13.36 -10.70 26.37
N ASP A 268 -12.66 -9.63 26.01
CA ASP A 268 -12.63 -8.41 26.83
C ASP A 268 -14.02 -7.79 26.93
N SER A 269 -14.86 -7.96 25.92
CA SER A 269 -16.29 -7.59 25.97
C SER A 269 -17.02 -8.26 27.14
N GLU A 270 -16.84 -9.58 27.33
CA GLU A 270 -17.41 -10.32 28.45
C GLU A 270 -16.84 -9.84 29.80
N LEU A 271 -15.52 -9.59 29.85
CA LEU A 271 -14.86 -9.06 31.04
C LEU A 271 -15.44 -7.71 31.45
N VAL A 272 -15.57 -6.76 30.50
CA VAL A 272 -16.20 -5.46 30.74
C VAL A 272 -17.66 -5.63 31.14
N GLY A 273 -18.42 -6.51 30.49
CA GLY A 273 -19.80 -6.83 30.83
C GLY A 273 -19.98 -7.27 32.29
N LEU A 274 -19.01 -8.00 32.85
CA LEU A 274 -18.99 -8.36 34.27
C LEU A 274 -18.76 -7.14 35.18
N LEU A 275 -17.88 -6.20 34.79
CA LEU A 275 -17.66 -4.96 35.55
C LEU A 275 -18.94 -4.12 35.60
N VAL A 276 -19.64 -4.01 34.46
CA VAL A 276 -20.93 -3.33 34.36
C VAL A 276 -21.98 -4.01 35.23
N THR A 277 -22.15 -5.32 35.10
CA THR A 277 -23.16 -6.10 35.85
C THR A 277 -22.96 -6.01 37.36
N ASN A 278 -21.71 -5.92 37.81
CA ASN A 278 -21.35 -5.78 39.23
C ASN A 278 -21.36 -4.32 39.72
N ASN A 279 -21.78 -3.36 38.91
CA ASN A 279 -21.80 -1.92 39.21
C ASN A 279 -20.43 -1.37 39.65
N MET A 280 -19.34 -1.87 39.06
CA MET A 280 -18.01 -1.31 39.31
C MET A 280 -17.91 0.09 38.68
N PRO A 281 -17.46 1.12 39.41
CA PRO A 281 -17.26 2.47 38.83
C PRO A 281 -16.24 2.44 37.69
N ALA A 282 -16.50 3.18 36.61
CA ALA A 282 -15.67 3.19 35.40
C ALA A 282 -14.22 3.63 35.66
N GLU A 283 -14.01 4.46 36.69
CA GLU A 283 -12.69 4.93 37.11
C GLU A 283 -11.79 3.79 37.61
N GLN A 284 -12.37 2.66 38.04
CA GLN A 284 -11.62 1.49 38.51
C GLN A 284 -11.33 0.47 37.41
N TRP A 285 -11.99 0.59 36.25
CA TRP A 285 -11.84 -0.37 35.17
C TRP A 285 -10.43 -0.35 34.58
N ALA A 286 -9.75 0.80 34.60
CA ALA A 286 -8.41 0.94 34.03
C ALA A 286 -7.42 -0.04 34.69
N MET A 287 -7.45 -0.17 36.02
CA MET A 287 -6.63 -1.12 36.75
C MET A 287 -6.96 -2.57 36.37
N VAL A 288 -8.25 -2.91 36.27
CA VAL A 288 -8.70 -4.27 35.93
C VAL A 288 -8.24 -4.66 34.52
N LEU A 289 -8.45 -3.79 33.53
CA LEU A 289 -8.09 -4.02 32.13
C LEU A 289 -6.57 -3.92 31.88
N ASP A 290 -5.81 -3.28 32.77
CA ASP A 290 -4.35 -3.32 32.73
C ASP A 290 -3.82 -4.67 33.22
N VAL A 291 -4.44 -5.26 34.23
CA VAL A 291 -3.97 -6.51 34.86
C VAL A 291 -4.46 -7.76 34.14
N PHE A 292 -5.72 -7.80 33.72
CA PHE A 292 -6.37 -9.01 33.19
C PHE A 292 -6.43 -9.05 31.66
N THR A 293 -6.46 -10.26 31.12
CA THR A 293 -6.66 -10.56 29.71
C THR A 293 -7.48 -11.85 29.58
N THR A 294 -8.02 -12.12 28.40
CA THR A 294 -8.77 -13.34 28.08
C THR A 294 -8.01 -14.30 27.17
N THR A 295 -6.71 -14.10 26.99
CA THR A 295 -5.87 -14.97 26.15
C THR A 295 -4.46 -15.10 26.73
N ASP A 296 -3.81 -16.23 26.46
CA ASP A 296 -2.39 -16.46 26.73
C ASP A 296 -1.47 -15.98 25.60
N ASP A 297 -2.03 -15.44 24.52
CA ASP A 297 -1.28 -14.84 23.42
C ASP A 297 -0.41 -13.68 23.91
N GLN A 298 0.84 -13.66 23.46
CA GLN A 298 1.79 -12.59 23.80
C GLN A 298 1.45 -11.24 23.14
N PHE A 299 0.64 -11.26 22.09
CA PHE A 299 0.25 -10.08 21.32
C PHE A 299 -1.24 -10.11 21.04
N LEU A 300 -1.93 -9.05 21.43
CA LEU A 300 -3.30 -8.80 21.11
C LEU A 300 -3.35 -8.17 19.71
N ARG A 301 -3.96 -8.89 18.77
CA ARG A 301 -4.00 -8.48 17.36
C ARG A 301 -5.22 -7.65 17.06
N GLY A 302 -5.11 -6.76 16.08
CA GLY A 302 -6.26 -6.05 15.54
C GLY A 302 -6.83 -4.94 16.41
N ARG A 303 -6.15 -4.57 17.49
CA ARG A 303 -6.58 -3.47 18.35
C ARG A 303 -6.24 -2.13 17.72
N VAL A 304 -7.19 -1.22 17.81
CA VAL A 304 -7.13 0.13 17.29
C VAL A 304 -6.82 1.10 18.42
N ASP A 305 -5.76 1.88 18.25
CA ASP A 305 -5.35 2.93 19.15
C ASP A 305 -6.28 4.14 19.05
N VAL A 306 -7.17 4.28 20.03
CA VAL A 306 -8.18 5.35 20.04
C VAL A 306 -7.59 6.75 20.20
N ASN A 307 -6.35 6.85 20.67
CA ASN A 307 -5.66 8.13 20.79
C ASN A 307 -5.13 8.64 19.44
N ALA A 308 -4.93 7.75 18.46
CA ALA A 308 -4.34 8.08 17.16
C ALA A 308 -5.27 7.84 15.97
N ALA A 309 -6.19 6.88 16.06
CA ALA A 309 -7.05 6.48 14.95
C ALA A 309 -7.88 7.65 14.37
N PRO A 310 -8.03 7.73 13.04
CA PRO A 310 -8.93 8.69 12.42
C PRO A 310 -10.40 8.29 12.66
N ARG A 311 -11.31 9.25 12.52
CA ARG A 311 -12.76 9.02 12.76
C ARG A 311 -13.31 7.91 11.86
N GLU A 312 -12.80 7.78 10.65
CA GLU A 312 -13.22 6.77 9.67
C GLU A 312 -12.91 5.35 10.17
N VAL A 313 -11.74 5.14 10.77
CA VAL A 313 -11.36 3.84 11.36
C VAL A 313 -12.13 3.58 12.65
N LEU A 314 -12.30 4.60 13.50
CA LEU A 314 -13.06 4.47 14.75
C LEU A 314 -14.53 4.10 14.49
N ALA A 315 -15.15 4.67 13.46
CA ALA A 315 -16.53 4.37 13.07
C ALA A 315 -16.72 2.95 12.51
N CYS A 316 -15.63 2.24 12.18
CA CYS A 316 -15.68 0.84 11.79
C CYS A 316 -15.76 -0.11 12.99
N LEU A 317 -15.54 0.38 14.22
CA LEU A 317 -15.49 -0.47 15.42
C LEU A 317 -16.90 -0.72 15.99
N PRO A 318 -17.19 -1.94 16.45
CA PRO A 318 -18.44 -2.23 17.16
C PRO A 318 -18.64 -1.28 18.37
N GLY A 319 -19.87 -0.87 18.62
CA GLY A 319 -20.20 0.08 19.69
C GLY A 319 -19.85 1.55 19.42
N ILE A 320 -19.20 1.88 18.28
CA ILE A 320 -18.79 3.27 17.96
C ILE A 320 -19.48 3.73 16.67
N SER A 321 -20.49 4.60 16.80
CA SER A 321 -21.12 5.24 15.64
C SER A 321 -20.23 6.33 15.02
N PRO A 322 -20.48 6.78 13.78
CA PRO A 322 -19.76 7.90 13.18
C PRO A 322 -19.75 9.17 14.04
N GLU A 323 -20.88 9.49 14.68
CA GLU A 323 -20.99 10.64 15.58
C GLU A 323 -20.14 10.46 16.85
N LYS A 324 -20.07 9.23 17.37
CA LYS A 324 -19.20 8.90 18.51
C LYS A 324 -17.73 8.95 18.11
N ALA A 325 -17.38 8.47 16.92
CA ALA A 325 -16.02 8.56 16.39
C ALA A 325 -15.54 10.03 16.30
N GLU A 326 -16.39 10.94 15.83
CA GLU A 326 -16.11 12.38 15.87
C GLU A 326 -15.94 12.90 17.31
N ALA A 327 -16.81 12.46 18.24
CA ALA A 327 -16.71 12.85 19.64
C ALA A 327 -15.41 12.34 20.31
N ILE A 328 -14.93 11.14 19.97
CA ILE A 328 -13.65 10.58 20.43
C ILE A 328 -12.50 11.47 19.95
N VAL A 329 -12.47 11.80 18.66
CA VAL A 329 -11.42 12.65 18.07
C VAL A 329 -11.43 14.06 18.68
N ALA A 330 -12.61 14.61 18.99
CA ALA A 330 -12.73 15.90 19.66
C ALA A 330 -12.29 15.84 21.13
N ALA A 331 -12.65 14.77 21.86
CA ALA A 331 -12.35 14.65 23.29
C ALA A 331 -10.86 14.42 23.56
N ARG A 332 -10.17 13.65 22.70
CA ARG A 332 -8.76 13.26 22.94
C ARG A 332 -7.79 14.43 23.02
N GLU A 333 -8.09 15.59 22.40
CA GLU A 333 -7.23 16.78 22.45
C GLU A 333 -7.11 17.35 23.88
N GLY A 334 -8.19 17.25 24.67
CA GLY A 334 -8.28 17.78 26.03
C GLY A 334 -7.78 16.86 27.13
N LEU A 335 -7.49 15.58 26.81
CA LEU A 335 -7.08 14.59 27.80
C LEU A 335 -5.71 14.90 28.40
N ASP A 336 -5.55 14.59 29.69
CA ASP A 336 -4.23 14.54 30.30
C ASP A 336 -3.45 13.27 29.91
N ALA A 337 -2.15 13.27 30.18
CA ALA A 337 -1.28 12.15 29.83
C ALA A 337 -1.61 10.86 30.61
N SER A 338 -2.23 10.94 31.79
CA SER A 338 -2.60 9.76 32.58
C SER A 338 -3.82 9.05 32.03
N MET A 339 -4.86 9.81 31.63
CA MET A 339 -6.09 9.26 31.07
C MET A 339 -5.85 8.59 29.72
N ARG A 340 -4.91 9.12 28.91
CA ARG A 340 -4.54 8.53 27.62
C ARG A 340 -3.92 7.13 27.73
N ARG A 341 -3.55 6.64 28.91
CA ARG A 341 -2.90 5.32 29.09
C ARG A 341 -3.88 4.14 29.12
N SER A 342 -5.19 4.41 29.11
CA SER A 342 -6.21 3.36 29.17
C SER A 342 -7.43 3.74 28.35
N PRO A 343 -8.00 2.83 27.53
CA PRO A 343 -9.18 3.14 26.70
C PRO A 343 -10.44 3.42 27.55
N THR A 344 -10.40 3.18 28.87
CA THR A 344 -11.50 3.48 29.79
C THR A 344 -11.88 4.95 29.85
N TRP A 345 -10.99 5.86 29.42
CA TRP A 345 -11.32 7.29 29.31
C TRP A 345 -12.57 7.53 28.44
N LEU A 346 -12.85 6.65 27.47
CA LEU A 346 -14.05 6.72 26.62
C LEU A 346 -15.35 6.72 27.44
N VAL A 347 -15.39 5.97 28.54
CA VAL A 347 -16.55 5.88 29.43
C VAL A 347 -16.48 6.96 30.51
N VAL A 348 -15.29 7.22 31.06
CA VAL A 348 -15.10 8.23 32.12
C VAL A 348 -15.45 9.63 31.63
N GLU A 349 -15.09 9.99 30.40
CA GLU A 349 -15.46 11.25 29.76
C GLU A 349 -16.91 11.26 29.23
N GLY A 350 -17.63 10.14 29.35
CA GLY A 350 -19.01 10.01 28.89
C GLY A 350 -19.18 10.03 27.37
N VAL A 351 -18.10 9.73 26.62
CA VAL A 351 -18.16 9.62 25.16
C VAL A 351 -18.93 8.37 24.76
N LEU A 352 -18.64 7.23 25.39
CA LEU A 352 -19.37 5.96 25.24
C LEU A 352 -20.13 5.62 26.51
N THR A 353 -21.29 4.95 26.37
CA THR A 353 -21.92 4.28 27.52
C THR A 353 -21.12 3.04 27.93
N PRO A 354 -21.31 2.53 29.16
CA PRO A 354 -20.77 1.24 29.60
C PRO A 354 -21.01 0.10 28.60
N GLU A 355 -22.20 0.03 28.03
CA GLU A 355 -22.61 -1.01 27.08
C GLU A 355 -21.93 -0.83 25.71
N GLU A 356 -21.89 0.41 25.20
CA GLU A 356 -21.18 0.74 23.95
C GLU A 356 -19.68 0.40 24.06
N PHE A 357 -19.06 0.69 25.22
CA PHE A 357 -17.67 0.35 25.46
C PHE A 357 -17.45 -1.16 25.58
N ALA A 358 -18.38 -1.91 26.17
CA ALA A 358 -18.30 -3.36 26.21
C ALA A 358 -18.28 -3.96 24.80
N GLU A 359 -19.06 -3.43 23.85
CA GLU A 359 -19.02 -3.87 22.45
C GLU A 359 -17.68 -3.54 21.77
N ALA A 360 -17.07 -2.41 22.12
CA ALA A 360 -15.80 -1.96 21.55
C ALA A 360 -14.55 -2.60 22.19
N ALA A 361 -14.67 -3.19 23.39
CA ALA A 361 -13.55 -3.54 24.27
C ALA A 361 -12.50 -4.46 23.62
N ASP A 362 -12.94 -5.41 22.79
CA ASP A 362 -12.06 -6.35 22.09
C ASP A 362 -11.17 -5.67 21.04
N TRP A 363 -11.60 -4.50 20.55
CA TRP A 363 -11.02 -3.84 19.39
C TRP A 363 -10.23 -2.59 19.72
N VAL A 364 -10.22 -2.14 20.98
CA VAL A 364 -9.59 -0.87 21.35
C VAL A 364 -8.31 -1.07 22.16
N THR A 365 -7.36 -0.17 21.94
CA THR A 365 -6.16 0.06 22.76
C THR A 365 -5.86 1.56 22.80
N THR A 366 -4.78 1.96 23.46
CA THR A 366 -4.34 3.37 23.59
C THR A 366 -2.91 3.61 23.15
N ARG A 367 -2.30 2.62 22.49
CA ARG A 367 -0.90 2.65 22.10
C ARG A 367 -0.64 1.93 20.79
N SER A 368 0.49 2.24 20.19
CA SER A 368 1.04 1.49 19.06
C SER A 368 2.50 1.16 19.26
N MET A 369 2.85 -0.07 18.89
CA MET A 369 4.23 -0.55 18.89
C MET A 369 4.77 -0.75 17.48
N GLN A 370 3.94 -0.55 16.45
CA GLN A 370 4.34 -0.64 15.04
C GLN A 370 4.22 0.75 14.41
N TRP A 371 5.35 1.26 13.92
CA TRP A 371 5.44 2.60 13.38
C TRP A 371 5.94 2.56 11.94
N ARG A 372 5.17 3.16 11.03
CA ARG A 372 5.53 3.29 9.62
C ARG A 372 6.23 4.62 9.37
N ALA A 373 7.29 4.60 8.57
CA ALA A 373 7.99 5.78 8.11
C ALA A 373 8.44 5.65 6.66
N ARG A 374 8.64 6.78 5.99
CA ARG A 374 9.24 6.87 4.67
C ARG A 374 10.53 7.67 4.74
N LEU A 375 11.60 7.06 4.24
CA LEU A 375 12.95 7.60 4.28
C LEU A 375 13.39 7.95 2.87
N GLU A 376 13.64 9.23 2.62
CA GLU A 376 14.36 9.70 1.44
C GLU A 376 15.86 9.67 1.73
N VAL A 377 16.63 9.05 0.84
CA VAL A 377 18.04 8.76 1.08
C VAL A 377 18.84 9.11 -0.15
N GLY A 378 19.99 9.76 0.02
CA GLY A 378 20.88 10.02 -1.09
C GLY A 378 22.10 10.84 -0.70
N LEU A 379 22.79 11.32 -1.73
CA LEU A 379 23.97 12.15 -1.57
C LEU A 379 23.61 13.61 -1.85
N GLU A 380 23.89 14.45 -0.86
CA GLU A 380 23.75 15.90 -0.94
C GLU A 380 25.12 16.51 -1.27
N ALA A 381 25.21 17.29 -2.34
CA ALA A 381 26.42 18.03 -2.64
C ALA A 381 26.67 19.05 -1.53
N GLY A 382 27.91 19.13 -1.04
CA GLY A 382 28.28 20.18 -0.10
C GLY A 382 28.19 21.56 -0.77
N GLU A 383 27.86 22.60 -0.01
CA GLU A 383 28.08 23.96 -0.53
C GLU A 383 29.57 24.12 -0.86
N PRO A 384 29.92 24.60 -2.07
CA PRO A 384 31.30 24.82 -2.41
C PRO A 384 31.91 25.78 -1.39
N PHE A 385 32.94 25.32 -0.68
CA PHE A 385 33.67 26.11 0.30
C PHE A 385 34.00 27.49 -0.29
N GLY A 386 33.45 28.55 0.31
CA GLY A 386 33.53 29.91 -0.22
C GLY A 386 34.95 30.36 -0.57
N GLY A 387 35.16 30.60 -1.86
CA GLY A 387 36.31 31.28 -2.44
C GLY A 387 35.89 31.78 -3.82
N PHE A 388 35.88 33.10 -4.01
CA PHE A 388 35.46 33.80 -5.22
C PHE A 388 36.10 33.25 -6.51
N GLU A 389 35.33 33.36 -7.60
CA GLU A 389 35.72 33.25 -9.03
C GLU A 389 36.14 31.86 -9.54
N ASP A 390 35.15 31.03 -9.89
CA ASP A 390 35.06 30.53 -11.27
C ASP A 390 33.63 30.08 -11.54
N SER A 391 32.96 30.77 -12.47
CA SER A 391 31.64 30.40 -12.97
C SER A 391 31.75 29.08 -13.71
N VAL A 392 31.48 27.96 -13.02
CA VAL A 392 31.12 26.71 -13.70
C VAL A 392 29.84 27.00 -14.49
N PRO A 393 29.81 26.79 -15.82
CA PRO A 393 28.60 27.00 -16.58
C PRO A 393 27.52 26.04 -16.05
N MET A 394 26.42 26.60 -15.53
CA MET A 394 25.22 25.82 -15.23
C MET A 394 24.87 24.97 -16.46
N SER A 395 24.68 23.68 -16.27
CA SER A 395 24.21 22.81 -17.33
C SER A 395 22.75 23.17 -17.69
N LEU A 396 22.30 22.82 -18.89
CA LEU A 396 20.90 23.05 -19.27
C LEU A 396 19.92 22.30 -18.33
N ASP A 397 20.36 21.18 -17.74
CA ASP A 397 19.59 20.41 -16.76
C ASP A 397 19.42 21.17 -15.42
N ASP A 398 20.43 21.95 -15.02
CA ASP A 398 20.36 22.79 -13.81
C ASP A 398 19.39 23.99 -13.99
N LEU A 399 19.31 24.53 -15.20
CA LEU A 399 18.45 25.67 -15.57
C LEU A 399 16.99 25.27 -15.82
N ALA A 400 16.75 24.05 -16.29
CA ALA A 400 15.40 23.51 -16.48
C ALA A 400 14.74 23.10 -15.15
N GLY A 401 15.54 22.75 -14.13
CA GLY A 401 15.05 22.32 -12.81
C GLY A 401 14.73 23.45 -11.82
N SER A 402 15.06 24.71 -12.12
CA SER A 402 14.88 25.84 -11.17
C SER A 402 13.44 26.34 -11.04
N TRP A 403 12.49 25.73 -11.76
CA TRP A 403 11.08 26.15 -11.79
C TRP A 403 10.17 25.24 -10.96
N ASP A 404 10.73 24.20 -10.34
CA ASP A 404 10.04 23.12 -9.61
C ASP A 404 10.73 22.80 -8.27
N GLU A 405 11.25 23.81 -7.56
CA GLU A 405 11.86 23.59 -6.23
C GLU A 405 10.77 23.28 -5.19
N PRO A 406 10.73 22.05 -4.61
CA PRO A 406 9.89 21.79 -3.45
C PRO A 406 10.43 22.56 -2.23
N GLU A 407 9.52 23.12 -1.43
CA GLU A 407 9.88 23.77 -0.16
C GLU A 407 10.44 22.73 0.83
N GLY A 408 11.78 22.62 0.90
CA GLY A 408 12.46 21.90 1.99
C GLY A 408 13.52 20.88 1.57
N GLY A 409 14.75 21.35 1.36
CA GLY A 409 15.95 20.51 1.26
C GLY A 409 16.62 20.53 -0.11
N SER A 410 17.95 20.37 -0.14
CA SER A 410 18.67 20.32 -1.42
C SER A 410 18.45 18.97 -2.14
N ARG A 411 18.53 18.99 -3.48
CA ARG A 411 18.29 17.82 -4.33
C ARG A 411 19.32 16.72 -4.07
N LEU A 412 18.83 15.54 -3.71
CA LEU A 412 19.68 14.36 -3.50
C LEU A 412 20.05 13.70 -4.83
N THR A 413 21.34 13.45 -5.02
CA THR A 413 21.84 12.57 -6.07
C THR A 413 21.79 11.12 -5.61
N SER A 414 21.59 10.18 -6.56
CA SER A 414 21.38 8.75 -6.25
C SER A 414 20.24 8.50 -5.26
N ARG A 415 19.20 9.34 -5.33
CA ARG A 415 18.02 9.30 -4.47
C ARG A 415 17.35 7.92 -4.52
N ILE A 416 17.10 7.37 -3.34
CA ILE A 416 16.20 6.24 -3.14
C ILE A 416 15.17 6.62 -2.08
N VAL A 417 13.98 6.05 -2.18
CA VAL A 417 12.95 6.19 -1.13
C VAL A 417 12.63 4.81 -0.58
N LEU A 418 12.75 4.67 0.72
CA LEU A 418 12.43 3.44 1.44
C LEU A 418 11.17 3.66 2.27
N GLU A 419 10.25 2.70 2.26
CA GLU A 419 9.14 2.65 3.20
C GLU A 419 9.37 1.48 4.15
N THR A 420 9.23 1.72 5.46
CA THR A 420 9.50 0.72 6.48
C THR A 420 8.47 0.75 7.60
N VAL A 421 8.21 -0.42 8.19
CA VAL A 421 7.49 -0.54 9.47
C VAL A 421 8.48 -1.09 10.50
N ILE A 422 8.69 -0.32 11.55
CA ILE A 422 9.47 -0.73 12.71
C ILE A 422 8.53 -1.29 13.76
N ASP A 423 8.80 -2.53 14.18
CA ASP A 423 8.03 -3.23 15.18
C ASP A 423 8.81 -3.32 16.50
N LEU A 424 8.17 -2.76 17.52
CA LEU A 424 8.62 -2.64 18.88
C LEU A 424 7.68 -3.45 19.79
N GLY A 425 6.89 -4.39 19.31
CA GLY A 425 6.06 -5.22 20.18
C GLY A 425 6.91 -6.03 21.16
N SER A 426 8.04 -6.56 20.68
CA SER A 426 9.01 -7.34 21.47
C SER A 426 10.09 -6.48 22.10
N THR A 427 10.76 -6.97 23.15
CA THR A 427 11.92 -6.30 23.78
C THR A 427 13.08 -6.04 22.83
N ARG A 428 13.19 -6.84 21.75
CA ARG A 428 14.12 -6.60 20.65
C ARG A 428 13.38 -5.91 19.50
N PRO A 429 13.78 -4.70 19.09
CA PRO A 429 13.19 -4.03 17.94
C PRO A 429 13.50 -4.81 16.66
N ARG A 430 12.58 -4.80 15.70
CA ARG A 430 12.75 -5.45 14.40
C ARG A 430 12.15 -4.61 13.28
N VAL A 431 12.67 -4.81 12.07
CA VAL A 431 12.06 -4.27 10.85
C VAL A 431 11.02 -5.28 10.39
N ALA A 432 9.74 -4.94 10.52
CA ALA A 432 8.62 -5.81 10.12
C ALA A 432 8.37 -5.74 8.60
N TYR A 433 8.62 -4.58 8.00
CA TYR A 433 8.43 -4.33 6.59
C TYR A 433 9.51 -3.37 6.08
N LEU A 434 10.02 -3.62 4.88
CA LEU A 434 10.93 -2.73 4.18
C LEU A 434 10.76 -2.91 2.68
N ARG A 435 10.48 -1.83 1.98
CA ARG A 435 10.44 -1.79 0.52
C ARG A 435 11.07 -0.53 -0.03
N GLU A 436 11.56 -0.61 -1.26
CA GLU A 436 12.00 0.54 -2.04
C GLU A 436 10.80 1.07 -2.85
N VAL A 437 10.40 2.31 -2.61
CA VAL A 437 9.26 3.00 -3.28
C VAL A 437 9.73 4.16 -4.16
N THR A 438 11.02 4.20 -4.51
CA THR A 438 11.64 5.29 -5.30
C THR A 438 10.84 5.64 -6.57
N LEU A 439 10.24 4.64 -7.22
CA LEU A 439 9.50 4.81 -8.48
C LEU A 439 7.98 4.64 -8.31
N PHE A 440 7.48 4.48 -7.08
CA PHE A 440 6.07 4.17 -6.84
C PHE A 440 5.14 5.27 -7.38
N GLU A 441 5.38 6.52 -6.98
CA GLU A 441 4.58 7.67 -7.41
C GLU A 441 4.63 7.91 -8.94
N PRO A 442 5.82 7.94 -9.59
CA PRO A 442 5.87 8.06 -11.06
C PRO A 442 5.18 6.93 -11.81
N ILE A 443 5.33 5.68 -11.35
CA ILE A 443 4.72 4.52 -12.01
C ILE A 443 3.20 4.55 -11.84
N PHE A 444 2.71 4.90 -10.65
CA PHE A 444 1.28 5.02 -10.39
C PHE A 444 0.65 6.13 -11.25
N ALA A 445 1.30 7.30 -11.33
CA ALA A 445 0.85 8.39 -12.20
C ALA A 445 0.82 7.98 -13.69
N MET A 446 1.82 7.24 -14.16
CA MET A 446 1.82 6.69 -15.53
C MET A 446 0.68 5.70 -15.75
N HIS A 447 0.40 4.82 -14.79
CA HIS A 447 -0.69 3.86 -14.89
C HIS A 447 -2.06 4.55 -14.95
N LEU A 448 -2.28 5.53 -14.09
CA LEU A 448 -3.52 6.32 -14.09
C LEU A 448 -3.70 7.05 -15.42
N ALA A 449 -2.65 7.72 -15.93
CA ALA A 449 -2.69 8.40 -17.22
C ALA A 449 -2.96 7.43 -18.39
N THR A 450 -2.46 6.19 -18.31
CA THR A 450 -2.73 5.17 -19.33
C THR A 450 -4.17 4.67 -19.25
N ALA A 451 -4.69 4.45 -18.04
CA ALA A 451 -6.07 4.03 -17.82
C ALA A 451 -7.08 5.11 -18.27
N GLU A 452 -6.79 6.38 -18.03
CA GLU A 452 -7.56 7.52 -18.56
C GLU A 452 -7.54 7.55 -20.09
N ALA A 453 -6.37 7.35 -20.72
CA ALA A 453 -6.26 7.29 -22.17
C ALA A 453 -7.06 6.12 -22.77
N GLU A 454 -7.05 4.94 -22.13
CA GLU A 454 -7.87 3.80 -22.55
C GLU A 454 -9.37 4.02 -22.28
N ALA A 455 -9.75 4.82 -21.29
CA ALA A 455 -11.13 5.18 -21.02
C ALA A 455 -11.64 6.22 -22.05
N GLU A 456 -10.81 7.19 -22.43
CA GLU A 456 -11.09 8.13 -23.53
C GLU A 456 -11.19 7.40 -24.88
N GLU A 457 -10.36 6.38 -25.12
CA GLU A 457 -10.41 5.56 -26.34
C GLU A 457 -11.69 4.72 -26.40
N ARG A 458 -12.23 4.24 -25.26
CA ARG A 458 -13.55 3.59 -25.19
C ARG A 458 -14.71 4.57 -25.41
N LEU A 459 -14.60 5.82 -24.97
CA LEU A 459 -15.56 6.89 -25.29
C LEU A 459 -15.53 7.28 -26.78
N PHE A 460 -14.47 6.90 -27.49
CA PHE A 460 -14.28 7.09 -28.93
C PHE A 460 -14.43 5.78 -29.72
N ASP A 461 -15.25 4.82 -29.28
CA ASP A 461 -15.69 3.76 -30.19
C ASP A 461 -16.61 4.38 -31.28
N PRO A 462 -16.21 4.44 -32.56
CA PRO A 462 -17.03 5.02 -33.61
C PRO A 462 -18.32 4.24 -33.89
N PHE A 463 -18.48 3.08 -33.25
CA PHE A 463 -19.58 2.13 -33.49
C PHE A 463 -20.53 1.95 -32.30
N GLU A 464 -20.25 2.52 -31.13
CA GLU A 464 -21.16 2.42 -29.99
C GLU A 464 -22.33 3.42 -30.14
N GLY A 465 -23.48 2.93 -30.57
CA GLY A 465 -24.70 3.72 -30.81
C GLY A 465 -25.21 3.73 -32.25
N LEU A 466 -24.56 3.00 -33.17
CA LEU A 466 -25.18 2.71 -34.47
C LEU A 466 -26.26 1.63 -34.27
N PRO A 467 -27.49 1.84 -34.78
CA PRO A 467 -28.52 0.81 -34.74
C PRO A 467 -28.02 -0.43 -35.49
N ASP A 468 -28.30 -1.59 -34.91
CA ASP A 468 -27.98 -2.89 -35.48
C ASP A 468 -28.50 -2.97 -36.93
N LEU A 469 -27.61 -3.12 -37.90
CA LEU A 469 -27.96 -3.10 -39.33
C LEU A 469 -28.83 -4.31 -39.70
N GLU A 470 -28.77 -5.40 -38.94
CA GLU A 470 -29.68 -6.55 -39.10
C GLU A 470 -31.11 -6.23 -38.63
N ALA A 471 -31.29 -5.33 -37.66
CA ALA A 471 -32.62 -4.91 -37.18
C ALA A 471 -33.31 -3.88 -38.09
N MET A 472 -32.59 -3.25 -39.03
CA MET A 472 -33.16 -2.31 -39.99
C MET A 472 -33.67 -2.96 -41.28
N GLU A 473 -33.17 -4.14 -41.66
CA GLU A 473 -33.66 -4.85 -42.86
C GLU A 473 -35.04 -5.48 -42.66
N GLU A 474 -35.40 -5.91 -41.44
CA GLU A 474 -36.75 -6.44 -41.16
C GLU A 474 -37.84 -5.36 -41.10
N SER A 475 -37.47 -4.09 -40.82
CA SER A 475 -38.41 -2.96 -40.74
C SER A 475 -38.78 -2.37 -42.10
N PHE A 476 -37.94 -2.54 -43.13
CA PHE A 476 -38.16 -1.94 -44.46
C PHE A 476 -38.93 -2.84 -45.43
N ALA A 477 -39.09 -4.13 -45.11
CA ALA A 477 -39.83 -5.08 -45.95
C ALA A 477 -41.36 -5.02 -45.78
N SER A 478 -41.89 -4.24 -44.82
CA SER A 478 -43.34 -4.18 -44.54
C SER A 478 -44.07 -2.95 -45.09
N GLU A 479 -43.39 -2.03 -45.80
CA GLU A 479 -44.00 -0.79 -46.33
C GLU A 479 -43.68 -0.51 -47.81
N LEU A 480 -43.84 -1.51 -48.69
CA LEU A 480 -43.90 -1.28 -50.14
C LEU A 480 -45.29 -1.62 -50.69
N PRO A 481 -45.97 -0.70 -51.41
CA PRO A 481 -47.29 -0.93 -52.01
C PRO A 481 -47.21 -1.74 -53.32
N ASP A 482 -48.31 -2.45 -53.61
CA ASP A 482 -48.50 -3.45 -54.69
C ASP A 482 -48.02 -3.04 -56.11
N GLU A 483 -47.47 -4.04 -56.82
CA GLU A 483 -46.82 -4.00 -58.15
C GLU A 483 -47.67 -3.54 -59.36
N ASP A 484 -48.94 -3.16 -59.19
CA ASP A 484 -49.85 -2.91 -60.32
C ASP A 484 -49.90 -1.44 -60.82
N THR A 485 -49.00 -0.57 -60.33
CA THR A 485 -49.03 0.88 -60.68
C THR A 485 -47.77 1.40 -61.37
N PHE A 486 -47.03 0.55 -62.09
CA PHE A 486 -45.91 1.02 -62.93
C PHE A 486 -45.73 0.24 -64.25
N LEU A 487 -46.81 -0.31 -64.81
CA LEU A 487 -46.80 -0.85 -66.17
C LEU A 487 -47.33 0.18 -67.16
N SER A 488 -46.47 0.97 -67.82
CA SER A 488 -46.82 1.52 -69.16
C SER A 488 -45.72 2.24 -69.95
N GLU A 489 -44.52 2.49 -69.41
CA GLU A 489 -43.53 3.30 -70.15
C GLU A 489 -42.23 2.54 -70.39
N PHE A 490 -42.01 2.23 -71.67
CA PHE A 490 -40.78 1.75 -72.30
C PHE A 490 -40.49 0.25 -72.25
N GLY A 491 -41.11 -0.44 -73.22
CA GLY A 491 -40.54 -1.66 -73.79
C GLY A 491 -39.37 -1.37 -74.75
N ASP A 492 -38.80 -2.49 -75.20
CA ASP A 492 -37.90 -2.63 -76.35
C ASP A 492 -36.47 -2.06 -76.23
N LEU A 493 -35.50 -2.94 -75.92
CA LEU A 493 -34.55 -3.49 -76.92
C LEU A 493 -33.30 -4.13 -76.28
N ASP A 494 -33.30 -5.46 -76.35
CA ASP A 494 -32.27 -6.39 -76.84
C ASP A 494 -30.78 -5.99 -76.99
N SER A 495 -29.95 -7.00 -76.68
CA SER A 495 -28.63 -7.35 -77.23
C SER A 495 -27.34 -6.72 -76.66
N GLY A 496 -26.75 -7.45 -75.71
CA GLY A 496 -25.61 -8.32 -76.03
C GLY A 496 -24.20 -7.78 -75.83
N PHE A 497 -23.48 -8.34 -74.85
CA PHE A 497 -22.14 -8.94 -75.09
C PHE A 497 -21.73 -9.86 -73.91
N GLY A 498 -21.61 -11.16 -74.19
CA GLY A 498 -20.49 -12.00 -73.72
C GLY A 498 -20.50 -12.54 -72.29
N GLU A 499 -21.19 -13.66 -72.10
CA GLU A 499 -20.95 -14.74 -71.12
C GLU A 499 -19.54 -15.41 -71.27
N PRO A 500 -19.11 -16.42 -70.46
CA PRO A 500 -19.67 -17.00 -69.21
C PRO A 500 -18.63 -17.54 -68.17
N PHE A 501 -19.18 -18.06 -67.06
CA PHE A 501 -18.69 -19.17 -66.19
C PHE A 501 -18.00 -18.89 -64.83
N GLY A 502 -18.72 -19.30 -63.77
CA GLY A 502 -18.23 -19.85 -62.49
C GLY A 502 -17.98 -18.81 -61.40
N GLU A 503 -18.90 -18.41 -60.52
CA GLU A 503 -19.68 -19.23 -59.55
C GLU A 503 -18.83 -20.27 -58.83
N SER A 504 -18.89 -20.46 -57.52
CA SER A 504 -19.40 -19.74 -56.35
C SER A 504 -18.92 -20.64 -55.20
N LEU A 505 -18.40 -20.06 -54.13
CA LEU A 505 -18.14 -20.82 -52.91
C LEU A 505 -19.35 -20.64 -52.01
N ASP A 506 -20.25 -21.63 -52.05
CA ASP A 506 -21.10 -21.94 -50.92
C ASP A 506 -21.44 -23.43 -50.97
N ASP A 507 -21.02 -24.18 -49.94
CA ASP A 507 -21.88 -25.12 -49.21
C ASP A 507 -21.05 -25.94 -48.19
N ARG A 508 -21.36 -25.67 -46.91
CA ARG A 508 -21.98 -26.61 -45.98
C ARG A 508 -21.31 -27.97 -45.66
N LEU A 509 -21.01 -28.08 -44.35
CA LEU A 509 -21.45 -29.13 -43.39
C LEU A 509 -20.57 -30.36 -43.10
N ASP A 510 -20.43 -30.54 -41.78
CA ASP A 510 -20.59 -31.75 -40.94
C ASP A 510 -19.69 -32.98 -41.14
N ASP A 511 -19.00 -33.43 -40.07
CA ASP A 511 -19.52 -34.49 -39.18
C ASP A 511 -18.50 -34.94 -38.10
N GLU A 512 -19.00 -35.04 -36.86
CA GLU A 512 -18.82 -36.09 -35.83
C GLU A 512 -17.45 -36.75 -35.57
N GLU A 513 -16.99 -36.85 -34.29
CA GLU A 513 -17.42 -37.89 -33.33
C GLU A 513 -16.52 -37.92 -32.06
N MET A 514 -17.17 -37.96 -30.89
CA MET A 514 -16.85 -38.71 -29.65
C MET A 514 -15.40 -38.77 -29.11
N LEU A 515 -15.23 -38.42 -27.82
CA LEU A 515 -14.62 -39.35 -26.84
C LEU A 515 -14.99 -38.96 -25.40
N ASP A 516 -15.67 -39.91 -24.76
CA ASP A 516 -16.12 -39.96 -23.37
C ASP A 516 -15.08 -40.73 -22.53
N GLY A 517 -15.03 -40.45 -21.21
CA GLY A 517 -14.72 -41.48 -20.21
C GLY A 517 -13.31 -41.60 -19.62
N ALA A 518 -13.25 -41.20 -18.33
CA ALA A 518 -12.88 -42.05 -17.19
C ALA A 518 -11.45 -42.00 -16.59
N PHE A 519 -11.49 -41.78 -15.27
CA PHE A 519 -10.46 -41.86 -14.23
C PHE A 519 -9.83 -43.27 -14.07
N ASP A 520 -8.61 -43.31 -13.53
CA ASP A 520 -8.26 -44.23 -12.43
C ASP A 520 -7.13 -43.66 -11.54
N GLU A 521 -7.25 -43.93 -10.25
CA GLU A 521 -6.37 -43.66 -9.14
C GLU A 521 -5.20 -44.65 -9.11
N SER A 522 -3.98 -44.18 -8.89
CA SER A 522 -2.99 -44.90 -8.06
C SER A 522 -1.80 -44.00 -7.79
N GLY A 523 -1.61 -43.67 -6.52
CA GLY A 523 -0.47 -42.90 -6.05
C GLY A 523 0.83 -43.69 -6.16
N GLU A 524 1.88 -43.00 -6.56
CA GLU A 524 3.23 -43.10 -6.00
C GLU A 524 4.04 -41.88 -6.51
N LEU A 525 4.66 -41.17 -5.56
CA LEU A 525 5.70 -40.17 -5.80
C LEU A 525 7.05 -40.88 -5.73
N GLU A 526 7.95 -40.60 -6.69
CA GLU A 526 9.42 -40.40 -6.56
C GLU A 526 10.14 -40.56 -7.93
N PRO A 527 11.45 -40.21 -8.13
CA PRO A 527 11.88 -38.87 -8.56
C PRO A 527 12.87 -38.89 -9.77
N GLU A 528 12.89 -37.87 -10.62
CA GLU A 528 14.02 -37.67 -11.56
C GLU A 528 14.37 -36.17 -11.59
N GLY A 529 15.60 -35.69 -11.39
CA GLY A 529 16.88 -36.34 -11.58
C GLY A 529 17.46 -35.99 -12.95
N GLN A 530 18.21 -34.88 -13.01
CA GLN A 530 19.24 -34.55 -14.01
C GLN A 530 18.84 -34.46 -15.50
N GLN A 531 18.88 -33.22 -16.01
CA GLN A 531 19.92 -32.83 -16.99
C GLN A 531 20.19 -31.32 -16.96
#